data_AF-A0A3P7LDP9-F1
#
_entry.id   AF-A0A3P7LDP9-F1
#
_cell.length_a   1.000
_cell.length_b   1.000
_cell.length_c   1.000
_cell.angle_alpha   90.00
_cell.angle_beta   90.00
_cell.angle_gamma   90.00
#
_symmetry.space_group_name_H-M   'P 1'
#
loop_
_entity.id
_entity.type
_entity.pdbx_description
1 polymer ?
#
loop_
_entity_poly.entity_id
_entity_poly.type
_entity_poly.pdbx_seq_one_letter_code
_entity_poly.pdbx_strand_id
1 'polypeptide(L)'
;MLAQPVLMKANHWHVVSAKISGPSSDCGATGRRVVECDDVTFTFRNSAISNNGTDVNVGQIPELYYQYGTCIPSMSNKLAIYRLLEHSQDCFGMPLI
;
A
#
# COMPACT_ATOMS: atom_id res chain seq x y z
N MET A 1 2.96 -4.71 11.49
CA MET A 1 4.14 -3.89 11.17
C MET A 1 5.29 -4.72 10.62
N LEU A 2 6.14 -4.13 9.77
CA LEU A 2 7.44 -4.72 9.42
C LEU A 2 8.32 -4.81 10.68
N ALA A 3 9.26 -5.75 10.71
CA ALA A 3 10.24 -5.84 11.79
C ALA A 3 11.09 -4.56 11.93
N GLN A 4 11.28 -3.84 10.81
CA GLN A 4 11.96 -2.55 10.76
C GLN A 4 11.38 -1.69 9.63
N PRO A 5 11.43 -0.34 9.73
CA PRO A 5 11.03 0.54 8.64
C PRO A 5 11.85 0.27 7.39
N VAL A 6 11.23 0.41 6.21
CA VAL A 6 11.92 0.29 4.92
C VAL A 6 12.14 1.67 4.35
N LEU A 7 13.40 1.97 4.03
CA LEU A 7 13.77 3.21 3.36
C LEU A 7 13.32 3.18 1.90
N MET A 8 12.43 4.09 1.54
CA MET A 8 12.02 4.33 0.17
C MET A 8 12.74 5.54 -0.41
N LYS A 9 13.27 5.34 -1.61
CA LYS A 9 13.77 6.44 -2.45
C LYS A 9 12.59 7.13 -3.11
N ALA A 10 12.54 8.45 -3.01
CA ALA A 10 11.61 9.28 -3.78
C ALA A 10 11.74 9.00 -5.29
N ASN A 11 10.64 9.14 -6.02
CA ASN A 11 10.57 8.97 -7.48
C ASN A 11 11.01 7.59 -7.99
N HIS A 12 10.98 6.57 -7.13
CA HIS A 12 11.19 5.18 -7.53
C HIS A 12 9.90 4.39 -7.34
N TRP A 13 9.62 3.49 -8.28
CA TRP A 13 8.52 2.56 -8.14
C TRP A 13 8.89 1.46 -7.16
N HIS A 14 8.04 1.27 -6.17
CA HIS A 14 8.12 0.18 -5.21
C HIS A 14 6.85 -0.66 -5.32
N VAL A 15 6.94 -1.92 -4.93
CA VAL A 15 5.78 -2.82 -4.89
C VAL A 15 5.55 -3.25 -3.46
N VAL A 16 4.36 -2.94 -2.94
CA VAL A 16 3.86 -3.46 -1.67
C VAL A 16 3.02 -4.69 -1.98
N SER A 17 3.36 -5.82 -1.36
CA SER A 17 2.60 -7.06 -1.50
C SER A 17 2.23 -7.61 -0.13
N ALA A 18 1.05 -8.21 -0.07
CA ALA A 18 0.58 -8.94 1.09
C ALA A 18 -0.03 -10.26 0.60
N LYS A 19 0.48 -11.37 1.12
CA LYS A 19 -0.23 -12.65 1.05
C LYS A 19 -1.13 -12.71 2.27
N ILE A 20 -2.42 -12.77 2.03
CA ILE A 20 -3.41 -12.78 3.08
C ILE A 20 -4.16 -14.12 2.98
N SER A 21 -4.58 -14.69 4.11
CA SER A 21 -5.35 -15.93 4.19
C SER A 21 -6.40 -15.81 5.29
N GLY A 22 -7.62 -16.24 5.03
CA GLY A 22 -8.75 -16.14 5.96
C GLY A 22 -10.08 -16.19 5.23
N PRO A 23 -11.21 -15.97 5.94
CA PRO A 23 -12.52 -15.78 5.32
C PRO A 23 -12.56 -14.48 4.47
N SER A 24 -13.66 -14.28 3.75
CA SER A 24 -13.93 -13.02 3.03
C SER A 24 -13.84 -11.81 3.96
N SER A 25 -13.44 -10.67 3.42
CA SER A 25 -13.17 -9.45 4.17
C SER A 25 -13.66 -8.21 3.45
N ASP A 26 -13.83 -7.13 4.21
CA ASP A 26 -14.13 -5.83 3.64
C ASP A 26 -13.00 -5.37 2.72
N CYS A 27 -13.36 -4.55 1.73
CA CYS A 27 -12.38 -4.02 0.81
C CYS A 27 -12.67 -2.57 0.40
N GLY A 28 -11.60 -1.88 0.03
CA GLY A 28 -11.69 -0.51 -0.45
C GLY A 28 -12.30 -0.45 -1.85
N ALA A 29 -13.00 0.64 -2.12
CA ALA A 29 -13.48 1.02 -3.44
C ALA A 29 -13.21 2.51 -3.67
N THR A 30 -13.35 2.97 -4.92
CA THR A 30 -13.11 4.37 -5.31
C THR A 30 -11.69 4.86 -5.01
N GLY A 31 -10.71 3.96 -5.19
CA GLY A 31 -9.30 4.26 -4.98
C GLY A 31 -8.79 5.42 -5.83
N ARG A 32 -7.76 6.11 -5.33
CA ARG A 32 -7.16 7.29 -5.96
C ARG A 32 -5.77 6.98 -6.45
N ARG A 33 -5.48 7.36 -7.70
CA ARG A 33 -4.14 7.20 -8.28
C ARG A 33 -3.09 8.11 -7.64
N VAL A 34 -3.51 9.26 -7.14
CA VAL A 34 -2.64 10.25 -6.49
C VAL A 34 -3.27 10.61 -5.16
N VAL A 35 -2.46 10.54 -4.10
CA VAL A 35 -2.83 10.93 -2.74
C VAL A 35 -1.75 11.85 -2.21
N GLU A 36 -2.14 13.05 -1.81
CA GLU A 36 -1.27 14.04 -1.18
C GLU A 36 -1.50 13.98 0.34
N CYS A 37 -0.42 13.84 1.10
CA CYS A 37 -0.42 13.86 2.55
C CYS A 37 0.76 14.71 3.01
N ASP A 38 0.47 15.86 3.63
CA ASP A 38 1.46 16.88 3.97
C ASP A 38 2.33 17.24 2.74
N ASP A 39 3.65 17.14 2.86
CA ASP A 39 4.63 17.43 1.79
C ASP A 39 5.00 16.18 0.96
N VAL A 40 4.21 15.11 1.02
CA VAL A 40 4.48 13.85 0.32
C VAL A 40 3.33 13.48 -0.62
N THR A 41 3.65 13.32 -1.90
CA THR A 41 2.72 12.80 -2.91
C THR A 41 2.97 11.31 -3.17
N PHE A 42 1.96 10.49 -2.93
CA PHE A 42 1.95 9.08 -3.29
C PHE A 42 1.26 8.88 -4.63
N THR A 43 1.93 8.19 -5.56
CA THR A 43 1.34 7.78 -6.84
C THR A 43 1.21 6.26 -6.89
N PHE A 44 0.01 5.79 -7.18
CA PHE A 44 -0.34 4.38 -7.26
C PHE A 44 -0.56 3.95 -8.71
N ARG A 45 -0.23 2.69 -9.02
CA ARG A 45 -0.51 2.07 -10.32
C ARG A 45 -0.76 0.57 -10.13
N ASN A 46 -1.47 -0.01 -11.08
CA ASN A 46 -1.70 -1.45 -11.11
C ASN A 46 -0.35 -2.20 -11.16
N SER A 47 -0.27 -3.29 -10.42
CA SER A 47 0.91 -4.14 -10.34
C SER A 47 0.67 -5.43 -11.09
N ALA A 48 1.60 -5.80 -11.98
CA ALA A 48 1.53 -7.07 -12.72
C ALA A 48 1.63 -8.30 -11.80
N ILE A 49 2.10 -8.15 -10.56
CA ILE A 49 2.17 -9.25 -9.59
C ILE A 49 0.91 -9.37 -8.72
N SER A 50 -0.07 -8.46 -8.87
CA SER A 50 -1.36 -8.60 -8.19
C SER A 50 -2.14 -9.74 -8.84
N ASN A 51 -2.49 -10.75 -8.05
CA ASN A 51 -3.15 -11.96 -8.53
C ASN A 51 -4.46 -12.25 -7.80
N ASN A 52 -4.98 -11.27 -7.05
CA ASN A 52 -6.14 -11.44 -6.17
C ASN A 52 -7.10 -10.23 -6.26
N GLY A 53 -7.28 -9.69 -7.46
CA GLY A 53 -8.26 -8.64 -7.76
C GLY A 53 -7.97 -7.24 -7.23
N THR A 54 -6.87 -7.02 -6.49
CA THR A 54 -6.49 -5.69 -6.03
C THR A 54 -5.86 -4.87 -7.15
N ASP A 55 -6.40 -3.67 -7.39
CA ASP A 55 -5.87 -2.69 -8.33
C ASP A 55 -5.93 -1.27 -7.73
N VAL A 56 -5.70 -0.24 -8.54
CA VAL A 56 -5.74 1.16 -8.04
C VAL A 56 -7.13 1.64 -7.61
N ASN A 57 -8.19 0.97 -8.05
CA ASN A 57 -9.58 1.38 -7.84
C ASN A 57 -10.24 0.62 -6.69
N VAL A 58 -9.92 -0.66 -6.53
CA VAL A 58 -10.58 -1.57 -5.57
C VAL A 58 -9.60 -2.57 -4.96
N GLY A 59 -9.95 -3.09 -3.78
CA GLY A 59 -9.26 -4.23 -3.18
C GLY A 59 -8.62 -3.92 -1.84
N GLN A 60 -7.43 -4.49 -1.64
CA GLN A 60 -6.74 -4.56 -0.36
C GLN A 60 -5.55 -3.62 -0.28
N ILE A 61 -4.98 -3.48 0.93
CA ILE A 61 -3.91 -2.52 1.27
C ILE A 61 -4.44 -1.07 1.24
N PRO A 62 -5.41 -0.73 2.11
CA PRO A 62 -6.06 0.59 2.10
C PRO A 62 -5.15 1.74 2.56
N GLU A 63 -4.09 1.43 3.31
CA GLU A 63 -3.28 2.42 4.01
C GLU A 63 -1.78 2.14 3.86
N LEU A 64 -0.98 3.20 3.99
CA LEU A 64 0.48 3.14 4.12
C LEU A 64 0.88 4.05 5.27
N TYR A 65 1.45 3.48 6.31
CA TYR A 65 2.02 4.27 7.41
C TYR A 65 3.42 4.70 7.01
N TYR A 66 3.77 5.97 7.22
CA TYR A 66 5.11 6.45 6.93
C TYR A 66 5.65 7.44 7.96
N GLN A 67 6.97 7.57 7.98
CA GLN A 67 7.67 8.64 8.71
C GLN A 67 8.65 9.34 7.78
N TYR A 68 8.73 10.66 7.90
CA TYR A 68 9.73 11.46 7.23
C TYR A 68 11.08 11.33 7.96
N GLY A 69 12.09 10.78 7.30
CA GLY A 69 13.42 10.66 7.87
C GLY A 69 14.17 11.98 7.79
N THR A 70 14.26 12.73 8.89
CA THR A 70 15.16 13.89 9.01
C THR A 70 16.61 13.43 9.17
N CYS A 71 17.23 12.88 8.13
CA CYS A 71 18.67 12.63 8.14
C CYS A 71 19.40 13.52 7.11
N ILE A 72 19.86 14.68 7.62
CA ILE A 72 20.93 15.58 7.15
C ILE A 72 20.63 16.35 5.83
N PRO A 73 20.98 17.65 5.68
CA PRO A 73 20.73 18.47 4.48
C PRO A 73 21.45 18.04 3.19
N SER A 74 21.91 16.80 3.10
CA SER A 74 22.64 16.25 1.98
C SER A 74 21.97 14.95 1.54
N MET A 75 21.21 15.07 0.45
CA MET A 75 20.70 13.99 -0.42
C MET A 75 19.45 13.22 0.03
N SER A 76 18.38 13.53 -0.72
CA SER A 76 17.19 12.74 -1.04
C SER A 76 16.16 12.59 0.08
N ASN A 77 14.95 13.10 -0.18
CA ASN A 77 13.74 12.86 0.62
C ASN A 77 13.56 11.36 0.82
N LYS A 78 13.80 10.92 2.06
CA LYS A 78 13.79 9.52 2.47
C LYS A 78 12.49 9.27 3.24
N LEU A 79 11.64 8.42 2.67
CA LEU A 79 10.37 8.03 3.28
C LEU A 79 10.54 6.65 3.91
N ALA A 80 10.19 6.49 5.18
CA ALA A 80 10.10 5.16 5.79
C ALA A 80 8.66 4.67 5.65
N ILE A 81 8.41 3.49 5.04
CA ILE A 81 7.07 2.87 5.03
C ILE A 81 7.00 1.74 6.06
N TYR A 82 5.93 1.72 6.85
CA TYR A 82 5.56 0.66 7.76
C TYR A 82 4.38 -0.12 7.16
N ARG A 83 4.53 -1.45 7.09
CA ARG A 83 3.49 -2.36 6.59
C ARG A 83 2.26 -2.34 7.49
N LEU A 84 1.06 -2.26 6.89
CA LEU A 84 -0.14 -2.87 7.45
C LEU A 84 0.01 -4.39 7.40
N LEU A 85 0.20 -4.97 8.58
CA LEU A 85 -0.13 -6.37 8.78
C LEU A 85 -1.59 -6.33 9.22
N GLU A 86 -2.54 -6.55 8.33
CA GLU A 86 -3.89 -6.94 8.75
C GLU A 86 -4.53 -7.81 7.67
N HIS A 87 -5.33 -8.75 8.17
CA HIS A 87 -5.96 -9.85 7.47
C HIS A 87 -7.11 -9.37 6.57
N SER A 88 -6.93 -9.40 5.25
CA SER A 88 -7.99 -9.15 4.30
C SER A 88 -7.86 -9.97 3.00
N GLN A 89 -8.70 -11.00 2.81
CA GLN A 89 -8.88 -11.69 1.52
C GLN A 89 -10.29 -11.44 0.94
N ASP A 90 -10.30 -11.22 -0.37
CA ASP A 90 -11.43 -11.18 -1.31
C ASP A 90 -12.63 -10.29 -1.00
N CYS A 91 -12.75 -9.22 -1.79
CA CYS A 91 -13.95 -8.39 -1.99
C CYS A 91 -15.21 -9.17 -2.42
N PHE A 92 -15.09 -10.47 -2.72
CA PHE A 92 -16.15 -11.25 -3.35
C PHE A 92 -16.52 -12.46 -2.48
N GLY A 93 -17.08 -12.17 -1.30
CA GLY A 93 -18.01 -13.07 -0.63
C GLY A 93 -19.42 -12.88 -1.20
N MET A 94 -19.70 -13.40 -2.40
CA MET A 94 -21.07 -13.73 -2.79
C MET A 94 -21.17 -15.26 -2.84
N PRO A 95 -22.07 -15.90 -2.08
CA PRO A 95 -22.40 -17.29 -2.36
C PRO A 95 -23.03 -17.31 -3.76
N LEU A 96 -22.42 -18.06 -4.68
CA LEU A 96 -23.12 -18.47 -5.89
C LEU A 96 -24.35 -19.25 -5.44
N ILE A 97 -25.52 -18.77 -5.89
CA ILE A 97 -26.82 -19.44 -5.78
C ILE A 97 -26.75 -20.82 -6.44
#